data_AF-A0A352EDV8-F1
#
_entry.id   AF-A0A352EDV8-F1
#
_cell.length_a   1.000
_cell.length_b   1.000
_cell.length_c   1.000
_cell.angle_alpha   90.00
_cell.angle_beta   90.00
_cell.angle_gamma   90.00
#
_symmetry.space_group_name_H-M   'P 1'
#
loop_
_entity.id
_entity.type
_entity.pdbx_description
1 polymer ?
#
loop_
_entity_poly.entity_id
_entity_poly.type
_entity_poly.pdbx_seq_one_letter_code
_entity_poly.pdbx_strand_id
1 'polypeptide(L)'
;MRGVVVKSTGSWYQVREIDSGLLVNCRIKGKFRITGIKSTNPLAVGDVVLFELEDGYEQQGIVNGIEDRRNYIVRKSVNLSKRIQIIASNMDQALLVTTLAQPATSTGFMDRFLTTAEAYNIPTVIVFNKLDVYGEEELAELAYRKA
;
A
#
# COMPACT_ATOMS: atom_id res chain seq x y z
N MET A 1 -0.41 -5.53 22.38
CA MET A 1 -1.64 -5.18 21.64
C MET A 1 -1.40 -5.44 20.16
N ARG A 2 -2.47 -5.64 19.37
CA ARG A 2 -2.40 -5.90 17.93
C ARG A 2 -3.05 -4.74 17.17
N GLY A 3 -2.47 -4.33 16.06
CA GLY A 3 -3.02 -3.22 15.28
C GLY A 3 -2.54 -3.18 13.84
N VAL A 4 -3.21 -2.38 13.03
CA VAL A 4 -2.89 -2.18 11.62
C VAL A 4 -2.25 -0.81 11.43
N VAL A 5 -1.11 -0.74 10.75
CA VAL A 5 -0.49 0.53 10.38
C VAL A 5 -1.35 1.21 9.32
N VAL A 6 -1.92 2.37 9.64
CA VAL A 6 -2.78 3.15 8.72
C VAL A 6 -2.06 4.35 8.11
N LYS A 7 -0.99 4.82 8.76
CA LYS A 7 -0.18 5.97 8.29
C LYS A 7 1.27 5.80 8.69
N SER A 8 2.18 6.22 7.81
CA SER A 8 3.63 6.30 8.07
C SER A 8 4.12 7.73 7.80
N THR A 9 4.79 8.36 8.76
CA THR A 9 5.34 9.72 8.63
C THR A 9 6.67 9.81 9.36
N GLY A 10 7.78 9.82 8.61
CA GLY A 10 9.12 9.83 9.20
C GLY A 10 9.37 8.58 10.04
N SER A 11 9.62 8.76 11.34
CA SER A 11 9.82 7.65 12.29
C SER A 11 8.55 7.25 13.05
N TRP A 12 7.42 7.90 12.75
CA TRP A 12 6.14 7.70 13.41
C TRP A 12 5.15 6.94 12.53
N TYR A 13 4.38 6.07 13.15
CA TYR A 13 3.36 5.23 12.53
C TYR A 13 2.06 5.39 13.29
N GLN A 14 0.98 5.68 12.60
CA GLN A 14 -0.34 5.61 13.22
C GLN A 14 -0.84 4.18 13.11
N VAL A 15 -1.07 3.55 14.26
CA VAL A 15 -1.54 2.17 14.37
C VAL A 15 -2.98 2.20 14.86
N ARG A 16 -3.88 1.60 14.09
CA ARG A 16 -5.25 1.36 14.52
C ARG A 16 -5.32 0.02 15.22
N GLU A 17 -5.59 0.04 16.52
CA GLU A 17 -5.79 -1.17 17.31
C GLU A 17 -7.00 -1.95 16.78
N ILE A 18 -6.90 -3.28 16.69
CA ILE A 18 -7.87 -4.12 15.97
C ILE A 18 -9.22 -4.20 16.69
N ASP A 19 -9.23 -4.33 18.01
CA ASP A 19 -10.45 -4.62 18.77
C ASP A 19 -11.24 -3.34 19.13
N SER A 20 -10.54 -2.28 19.51
CA SER A 20 -11.07 -1.00 19.96
C SER A 20 -11.17 0.05 18.85
N GLY A 21 -10.45 -0.15 17.74
CA GLY A 21 -10.34 0.85 16.66
C GLY A 21 -9.56 2.12 17.04
N LEU A 22 -8.97 2.17 18.22
CA LEU A 22 -8.27 3.35 18.73
C LEU A 22 -6.98 3.60 17.93
N LEU A 23 -6.71 4.86 17.61
CA LEU A 23 -5.49 5.26 16.89
C LEU A 23 -4.39 5.60 17.88
N VAL A 24 -3.26 4.91 17.77
CA VAL A 24 -2.07 5.08 18.62
C VAL A 24 -0.90 5.52 17.75
N ASN A 25 -0.16 6.53 18.18
CA ASN A 25 1.06 6.97 17.53
C ASN A 25 2.24 6.12 18.01
N CYS A 26 2.70 5.22 17.16
CA CYS A 26 3.75 4.28 17.48
C CYS A 26 5.08 4.64 16.83
N ARG A 27 6.17 4.25 17.48
CA ARG A 27 7.53 4.26 16.93
C ARG A 27 8.13 2.86 16.95
N ILE A 28 9.16 2.61 16.16
CA ILE A 28 9.85 1.32 16.14
C ILE A 28 10.94 1.31 17.20
N LYS A 29 11.04 0.24 17.99
CA LYS A 29 12.15 0.05 18.94
C LYS A 29 13.48 0.04 18.19
N GLY A 30 14.48 0.82 18.61
CA GLY A 30 15.74 0.98 17.86
C GLY A 30 16.50 -0.30 17.49
N LYS A 31 16.29 -1.41 18.23
CA LYS A 31 16.83 -2.75 17.92
C LYS A 31 16.15 -3.46 16.74
N PHE A 32 14.98 -3.01 16.29
CA PHE A 32 14.28 -3.56 15.11
C PHE A 32 14.95 -3.21 13.77
N ARG A 33 16.11 -2.53 13.82
CA ARG A 33 16.94 -2.23 12.64
C ARG A 33 17.72 -3.43 12.08
N ILE A 34 17.64 -4.63 12.66
CA ILE A 34 18.52 -5.74 12.26
C ILE A 34 17.76 -7.07 12.23
N THR A 35 17.42 -7.53 11.02
CA THR A 35 17.71 -8.87 10.46
C THR A 35 17.14 -8.96 9.03
N GLY A 36 18.01 -8.99 8.01
CA GLY A 36 17.66 -9.40 6.63
C GLY A 36 16.94 -8.38 5.72
N ILE A 37 16.24 -7.39 6.25
CA ILE A 37 15.47 -6.43 5.44
C ILE A 37 16.37 -5.29 4.94
N LYS A 38 16.74 -5.30 3.66
CA LYS A 38 17.49 -4.21 2.97
C LYS A 38 16.64 -2.96 2.67
N SER A 39 15.64 -2.66 3.51
CA SER A 39 14.73 -1.53 3.30
C SER A 39 14.95 -0.44 4.34
N THR A 40 14.88 0.83 3.90
CA THR A 40 15.07 2.02 4.76
C THR A 40 13.90 2.27 5.71
N ASN A 41 12.73 1.67 5.43
CA ASN A 41 11.56 1.68 6.29
C ASN A 41 11.04 0.23 6.41
N PRO A 42 11.17 -0.41 7.58
CA PRO A 42 10.76 -1.80 7.75
C PRO A 42 9.24 -1.98 7.85
N LEU A 43 8.50 -0.91 8.19
CA LEU A 43 7.04 -0.90 8.30
C LEU A 43 6.41 -0.26 7.06
N ALA A 44 5.34 -0.87 6.56
CA ALA A 44 4.50 -0.36 5.50
C ALA A 44 3.07 -0.15 6.02
N VAL A 45 2.31 0.70 5.33
CA VAL A 45 0.87 0.81 5.57
C VAL A 45 0.20 -0.52 5.22
N GLY A 46 -0.70 -0.98 6.09
CA GLY A 46 -1.34 -2.29 6.00
C GLY A 46 -0.64 -3.39 6.81
N ASP A 47 0.56 -3.14 7.36
CA ASP A 47 1.21 -4.11 8.24
C ASP A 47 0.38 -4.33 9.51
N VAL A 48 0.19 -5.60 9.88
CA VAL A 48 -0.32 -5.99 11.19
C VAL A 48 0.87 -6.05 12.14
N VAL A 49 0.79 -5.32 13.24
CA VAL A 49 1.90 -5.11 14.17
C VAL A 49 1.51 -5.44 15.60
N LEU A 50 2.51 -5.90 16.35
CA LEU A 50 2.46 -6.04 17.79
C LEU A 50 3.07 -4.78 18.42
N PHE A 51 2.31 -4.11 19.28
CA PHE A 51 2.76 -2.89 19.95
C PHE A 51 2.34 -2.83 21.42
N GLU A 52 3.06 -2.03 22.19
CA GLU A 52 2.81 -1.74 23.60
C GLU A 52 2.66 -0.23 23.79
N LEU A 53 1.79 0.20 24.71
CA LEU A 53 1.67 1.62 25.06
C LEU A 53 2.89 2.08 25.86
N GLU A 54 3.29 3.33 25.67
CA GLU A 54 4.36 3.93 26.46
C GLU A 54 3.80 4.49 27.77
N ASP A 55 4.43 4.13 28.89
CA ASP A 55 4.05 4.63 30.21
C ASP A 55 4.17 6.17 30.27
N GLY A 56 3.11 6.82 30.74
CA GLY A 56 3.10 8.27 30.95
C GLY A 56 2.81 9.13 29.71
N TYR A 57 2.57 8.52 28.54
CA TYR A 57 2.17 9.24 27.32
C TYR A 57 0.83 8.72 26.80
N GLU A 58 -0.19 9.57 26.80
CA GLU A 58 -1.46 9.23 26.17
C GLU A 58 -1.25 9.00 24.66
N GLN A 59 -1.76 7.86 24.17
CA GLN A 59 -1.79 7.50 22.75
C GLN A 59 -0.41 7.38 22.07
N GLN A 60 0.65 7.10 22.82
CA GLN A 60 1.95 6.71 22.26
C GLN A 60 2.26 5.25 22.51
N GLY A 61 3.01 4.63 21.59
CA GLY A 61 3.40 3.23 21.73
C GLY A 61 4.68 2.86 21.00
N ILE A 62 5.14 1.64 21.25
CA ILE A 62 6.33 1.06 20.62
C ILE A 62 5.92 -0.22 19.88
N VAL A 63 6.23 -0.27 18.60
CA VAL A 63 6.11 -1.49 17.79
C VAL A 63 7.26 -2.43 18.14
N ASN A 64 6.89 -3.64 18.56
CA ASN A 64 7.78 -4.72 18.99
C ASN A 64 7.74 -5.93 18.05
N GLY A 65 6.87 -5.96 17.05
CA GLY A 65 6.73 -7.07 16.10
C GLY A 65 5.92 -6.70 14.86
N ILE A 66 6.16 -7.41 13.75
CA ILE A 66 5.37 -7.35 12.51
C ILE A 66 4.93 -8.78 12.22
N GLU A 67 3.63 -8.98 11.97
CA GLU A 67 3.10 -10.28 11.55
C GLU A 67 3.40 -10.54 10.06
N ASP A 68 3.31 -11.81 9.65
CA ASP A 68 3.56 -12.21 8.27
C ASP A 68 2.59 -11.53 7.30
N ARG A 69 3.13 -11.06 6.18
CA ARG A 69 2.36 -10.38 5.14
C ARG A 69 1.72 -11.40 4.19
N ARG A 70 0.42 -11.30 3.96
CA ARG A 70 -0.26 -12.13 2.92
C ARG A 70 0.12 -11.71 1.50
N ASN A 71 0.35 -10.42 1.30
CA ASN A 71 0.83 -9.82 0.06
C ASN A 71 1.46 -8.45 0.35
N TYR A 72 2.17 -7.91 -0.64
CA TYR A 72 2.78 -6.59 -0.54
C TYR A 72 3.14 -6.04 -1.92
N ILE A 73 3.14 -4.72 -2.08
CA ILE A 73 3.65 -4.06 -3.30
C ILE A 73 4.95 -3.34 -3.01
N VAL A 74 5.92 -3.53 -3.90
CA VAL A 74 7.24 -2.91 -3.78
C VAL A 74 7.49 -1.88 -4.86
N ARG A 75 8.29 -0.88 -4.52
CA ARG A 75 8.91 0.03 -5.47
C ARG A 75 10.42 -0.09 -5.35
N LYS A 76 11.07 -0.23 -6.50
CA LYS A 76 12.51 -0.15 -6.62
C LYS A 76 12.91 1.31 -6.81
N SER A 77 13.87 1.80 -6.03
CA SER A 77 14.47 3.10 -6.30
C SER A 77 15.15 3.09 -7.66
N VAL A 78 14.96 4.16 -8.43
CA VAL A 78 15.65 4.38 -9.72
C VAL A 78 17.14 4.71 -9.53
N ASN A 79 17.57 5.05 -8.32
CA ASN A 79 18.95 5.43 -8.01
C ASN A 79 19.85 4.20 -7.78
N LEU A 80 21.17 4.42 -7.82
CA LEU A 80 22.22 3.39 -7.72
C LEU A 80 22.09 2.43 -6.54
N SER A 81 21.43 2.82 -5.45
CA SER A 81 21.28 1.96 -4.27
C SER A 81 20.40 0.73 -4.51
N LYS A 82 19.58 0.69 -5.59
CA LYS A 82 18.64 -0.40 -5.94
C LYS A 82 17.77 -0.87 -4.75
N ARG A 83 17.55 -0.02 -3.74
CA ARG A 83 16.79 -0.39 -2.55
C ARG A 83 15.34 -0.64 -2.92
N ILE A 84 14.82 -1.72 -2.38
CA ILE A 84 13.43 -2.13 -2.52
C ILE A 84 12.68 -1.60 -1.30
N GLN A 85 11.64 -0.82 -1.54
CA GLN A 85 10.76 -0.29 -0.52
C GLN A 85 9.39 -0.94 -0.68
N ILE A 86 8.86 -1.48 0.40
CA ILE A 86 7.46 -1.92 0.46
C ILE A 86 6.61 -0.66 0.69
N ILE A 87 5.64 -0.42 -0.18
CA ILE A 87 4.78 0.77 -0.10
C ILE A 87 3.51 0.46 0.69
N ALA A 88 2.93 -0.72 0.45
CA ALA A 88 1.74 -1.21 1.13
C ALA A 88 1.79 -2.73 1.25
N SER A 89 1.12 -3.27 2.25
CA SER A 89 1.00 -4.69 2.53
C SER A 89 -0.43 -5.06 2.89
N ASN A 90 -0.71 -6.36 2.87
CA ASN A 90 -2.00 -6.94 3.27
C ASN A 90 -3.19 -6.26 2.59
N MET A 91 -3.11 -6.04 1.29
CA MET A 91 -4.18 -5.45 0.49
C MET A 91 -5.20 -6.53 0.09
N ASP A 92 -6.49 -6.24 0.25
CA ASP A 92 -7.57 -7.10 -0.26
C ASP A 92 -7.79 -6.91 -1.76
N GLN A 93 -7.58 -5.69 -2.26
CA GLN A 93 -7.92 -5.31 -3.62
C GLN A 93 -7.11 -4.09 -4.09
N ALA A 94 -6.77 -4.06 -5.38
CA ALA A 94 -6.28 -2.90 -6.09
C ALA A 94 -7.31 -2.38 -7.09
N LEU A 95 -7.46 -1.06 -7.18
CA LEU A 95 -8.30 -0.41 -8.19
C LEU A 95 -7.40 0.30 -9.21
N LEU A 96 -7.33 -0.24 -10.42
CA LEU A 96 -6.63 0.40 -11.53
C LEU A 96 -7.56 1.41 -12.20
N VAL A 97 -7.47 2.66 -11.77
CA VAL A 97 -8.24 3.76 -12.38
C VAL A 97 -7.57 4.16 -13.70
N THR A 98 -8.31 4.02 -14.79
CA THR A 98 -7.88 4.27 -16.18
C THR A 98 -8.86 5.21 -16.87
N THR A 99 -8.40 5.88 -17.91
CA THR A 99 -9.16 6.85 -18.71
C THR A 99 -8.88 6.61 -20.19
N LEU A 100 -9.91 6.70 -21.04
CA LEU A 100 -9.73 6.64 -22.50
C LEU A 100 -9.33 8.00 -23.08
N ALA A 101 -9.70 9.10 -22.42
CA ALA A 101 -9.41 10.46 -22.85
C ALA A 101 -8.97 11.38 -21.69
N GLN A 102 -8.21 12.41 -22.05
CA GLN A 102 -7.83 13.55 -21.20
C GLN A 102 -7.21 13.24 -19.82
N PRO A 103 -6.03 12.59 -19.73
CA PRO A 103 -5.27 11.95 -20.79
C PRO A 103 -5.70 10.49 -20.98
N ALA A 104 -5.40 9.90 -22.15
CA ALA A 104 -5.55 8.46 -22.34
C ALA A 104 -4.51 7.71 -21.47
N THR A 105 -4.97 6.71 -20.72
CA THR A 105 -4.10 5.82 -19.97
C THR A 105 -3.48 4.81 -20.94
N SER A 106 -2.15 4.74 -20.96
CA SER A 106 -1.42 3.81 -21.83
C SER A 106 -1.69 2.35 -21.44
N THR A 107 -1.96 1.50 -22.44
CA THR A 107 -2.10 0.04 -22.24
C THR A 107 -0.83 -0.58 -21.66
N GLY A 108 0.35 -0.15 -22.11
CA GLY A 108 1.63 -0.62 -21.52
C GLY A 108 1.85 -0.18 -20.07
N PHE A 109 1.16 0.85 -19.57
CA PHE A 109 1.11 1.12 -18.13
C PHE A 109 0.16 0.14 -17.43
N MET A 110 -1.03 -0.09 -18.00
CA MET A 110 -2.02 -1.04 -17.47
C MET A 110 -1.41 -2.44 -17.35
N ASP A 111 -0.76 -2.94 -18.40
CA ASP A 111 -0.14 -4.27 -18.42
C ASP A 111 0.92 -4.43 -17.32
N ARG A 112 1.78 -3.43 -17.14
CA ARG A 112 2.79 -3.43 -16.08
C ARG A 112 2.17 -3.39 -14.69
N PHE A 113 1.10 -2.63 -14.51
CA PHE A 113 0.37 -2.59 -13.25
C PHE A 113 -0.26 -3.96 -12.95
N LEU A 114 -1.03 -4.51 -13.89
CA LEU A 114 -1.73 -5.78 -13.75
C LEU A 114 -0.74 -6.93 -13.50
N THR A 115 0.33 -7.01 -14.28
CA THR A 115 1.41 -8.01 -14.09
C THR A 115 2.03 -7.91 -12.71
N THR A 116 2.26 -6.69 -12.21
CA THR A 116 2.83 -6.48 -10.88
C THR A 116 1.85 -6.90 -9.79
N ALA A 117 0.57 -6.51 -9.91
CA ALA A 117 -0.45 -6.84 -8.93
C ALA A 117 -0.66 -8.36 -8.83
N GLU A 118 -0.72 -9.05 -9.96
CA GLU A 118 -0.78 -10.52 -10.01
C GLU A 118 0.45 -11.16 -9.37
N ALA A 119 1.66 -10.74 -9.75
CA ALA A 119 2.91 -11.29 -9.21
C ALA A 119 3.02 -11.19 -7.67
N TYR A 120 2.26 -10.28 -7.04
CA TYR A 120 2.20 -10.12 -5.60
C TYR A 120 0.88 -10.61 -4.98
N ASN A 121 0.04 -11.35 -5.70
CA ASN A 121 -1.26 -11.88 -5.22
C ASN A 121 -2.21 -10.77 -4.72
N ILE A 122 -2.38 -9.71 -5.53
CA ILE A 122 -3.30 -8.61 -5.23
C ILE A 122 -4.45 -8.64 -6.25
N PRO A 123 -5.67 -9.04 -5.84
CA PRO A 123 -6.85 -8.98 -6.70
C PRO A 123 -7.03 -7.57 -7.26
N THR A 124 -7.25 -7.43 -8.57
CA THR A 124 -7.31 -6.12 -9.23
C THR A 124 -8.61 -5.92 -10.01
N VAL A 125 -9.19 -4.73 -9.89
CA VAL A 125 -10.35 -4.29 -10.68
C VAL A 125 -9.95 -3.07 -11.51
N ILE A 126 -10.28 -3.10 -12.80
CA ILE A 126 -10.07 -1.96 -13.71
C ILE A 126 -11.29 -1.04 -13.63
N VAL A 127 -11.05 0.25 -13.41
CA VAL A 127 -12.09 1.28 -13.29
C VAL A 127 -11.88 2.31 -14.40
N PHE A 128 -12.80 2.35 -15.36
CA PHE A 128 -12.81 3.40 -16.39
C PHE A 128 -13.48 4.66 -15.85
N ASN A 129 -12.69 5.71 -15.67
CA ASN A 129 -13.12 7.01 -15.15
C ASN A 129 -13.35 8.02 -16.28
N LYS A 130 -14.00 9.14 -15.93
CA LYS A 130 -14.32 10.27 -16.83
C LYS A 130 -15.31 9.95 -17.95
N LEU A 131 -16.31 9.12 -17.67
CA LEU A 131 -17.37 8.81 -18.65
C LEU A 131 -18.11 10.08 -19.14
N ASP A 132 -18.12 11.13 -18.32
CA ASP A 132 -18.74 12.42 -18.62
C ASP A 132 -18.09 13.19 -19.77
N VAL A 133 -16.83 12.90 -20.11
CA VAL A 133 -16.12 13.57 -21.23
C VAL A 133 -16.00 12.70 -22.48
N TYR A 134 -16.60 11.51 -22.48
CA TYR A 134 -16.48 10.56 -23.60
C TYR A 134 -17.46 10.93 -24.71
N GLY A 135 -16.97 10.97 -25.95
CA GLY A 135 -17.80 11.04 -27.13
C GLY A 135 -18.28 9.67 -27.57
N GLU A 136 -18.89 9.60 -28.75
CA GLU A 136 -19.40 8.34 -29.31
C GLU A 136 -18.28 7.32 -29.54
N GLU A 137 -17.10 7.78 -29.97
CA GLU A 137 -15.94 6.92 -30.23
C GLU A 137 -15.41 6.27 -28.94
N GLU A 138 -15.21 7.04 -27.87
CA GLU A 138 -14.71 6.50 -26.60
C GLU A 138 -15.74 5.58 -25.92
N LEU A 139 -17.04 5.85 -26.08
CA LEU A 139 -18.09 4.98 -25.56
C LEU A 139 -18.15 3.64 -26.31
N ALA A 140 -17.96 3.66 -27.63
CA ALA A 140 -17.85 2.45 -28.44
C ALA A 140 -16.62 1.63 -28.06
N GLU A 141 -15.47 2.29 -27.87
CA GLU A 141 -14.25 1.63 -27.40
C GLU A 141 -14.41 1.04 -25.99
N LEU A 142 -15.05 1.77 -25.07
CA LEU A 142 -15.33 1.28 -23.73
C LEU A 142 -16.21 0.02 -23.76
N ALA A 143 -17.24 -0.01 -24.61
CA ALA A 143 -18.10 -1.18 -24.75
C ALA A 143 -17.32 -2.39 -25.28
N TYR A 144 -16.43 -2.19 -26.26
CA TYR A 144 -15.54 -3.23 -26.76
C TYR A 144 -14.60 -3.77 -25.67
N ARG A 145 -14.00 -2.89 -24.85
CA ARG A 145 -13.06 -3.27 -23.77
C ARG A 145 -13.73 -3.91 -22.54
N LYS A 146 -15.07 -3.83 -22.43
CA LYS A 146 -15.84 -4.50 -21.36
C LYS A 146 -16.27 -5.93 -21.71
N ALA A 147 -16.28 -6.28 -23.00
CA ALA A 147 -16.62 -7.61 -23.51
C ALA A 147 -15.44 -8.58 -23.31
#